data_AF-A0A543F4F2-F1
#
_entry.id   AF-A0A543F4F2-F1
#
_cell.length_a   1.000
_cell.length_b   1.000
_cell.length_c   1.000
_cell.angle_alpha   90.00
_cell.angle_beta   90.00
_cell.angle_gamma   90.00
#
_symmetry.space_group_name_H-M   'P 1'
#
loop_
_entity.id
_entity.type
_entity.pdbx_description
1 polymer ?
#
loop_
_entity_poly.entity_id
_entity_poly.type
_entity_poly.pdbx_seq_one_letter_code
_entity_poly.pdbx_strand_id
1 'polypeptide(L)'
;MKDRQVEVVAGNHAVARVAGAVLVVAHRGRDKPTEDSPAVIALESLAELVRAAVEQQPDGPGALVARQATRWLMKHAEQISPGVPIDFGILSAAENGGVAIFLHGAVTAVLAGDGRDERYRGSDAAFTVDRVASVPARGVALFIDDAEGRIPEMPQERGIGWLVEGIAQAGGAIVWSDGARSRAVARPEPAEHRAPQHRTPVAPLPTARIDPEPRQQPRPEPHREPQPTATQASTSMLDSVADPHEADTQIGGTNPAPQPDPDLQRRLEATAKATALTVKVMGFKCARAHPSDPRAAFCTVCGMPVDQTQALIEVVRPPLGMLILDDGMTYMLAADAVLGRDPEHSEAAQRGLIPLKVEDNSGGMSRAHAEIRLINWDVTVVDRGSTNGTRTRLPGYRDWVRLNPNQPMILVPGTEVMLGNRVLRFEPAAPPPFGG
;
A
#
# COMPACT_ATOMS: atom_id res chain seq x y z
N MET A 1 10.70 7.29 -22.21
CA MET A 1 10.37 5.93 -22.70
C MET A 1 10.04 5.84 -24.20
N LYS A 2 10.19 6.91 -25.00
CA LYS A 2 9.53 7.04 -26.32
C LYS A 2 9.89 6.01 -27.43
N ASP A 3 10.89 5.14 -27.25
CA ASP A 3 11.25 4.12 -28.28
C ASP A 3 11.63 2.73 -27.72
N ARG A 4 11.29 2.44 -26.46
CA ARG A 4 11.67 1.15 -25.83
C ARG A 4 10.78 0.00 -26.29
N GLN A 5 11.37 -1.17 -26.48
CA GLN A 5 10.63 -2.42 -26.72
C GLN A 5 9.94 -2.84 -25.41
N VAL A 6 8.64 -3.03 -25.48
CA VAL A 6 7.84 -3.63 -24.40
C VAL A 6 7.55 -5.06 -24.80
N GLU A 7 8.08 -6.01 -24.06
CA GLU A 7 7.78 -7.43 -24.20
C GLU A 7 6.56 -7.78 -23.34
N VAL A 8 5.68 -8.64 -23.84
CA VAL A 8 4.55 -9.19 -23.09
C VAL A 8 4.85 -10.60 -22.63
N VAL A 9 4.62 -10.88 -21.35
CA VAL A 9 4.83 -12.20 -20.76
C VAL A 9 3.52 -12.98 -20.80
N ALA A 10 3.57 -14.26 -21.15
CA ALA A 10 2.36 -15.09 -21.25
C ALA A 10 1.59 -15.17 -19.93
N GLY A 11 0.26 -15.09 -19.97
CA GLY A 11 -0.62 -15.17 -18.80
C GLY A 11 -2.05 -14.74 -19.10
N ASN A 12 -2.91 -14.67 -18.08
CA ASN A 12 -4.35 -14.52 -18.23
C ASN A 12 -4.91 -13.15 -17.77
N HIS A 13 -4.10 -12.09 -17.79
CA HIS A 13 -4.49 -10.76 -17.34
C HIS A 13 -4.47 -9.74 -18.47
N ALA A 14 -4.85 -8.50 -18.18
CA ALA A 14 -4.95 -7.44 -19.18
C ALA A 14 -3.71 -6.53 -19.11
N VAL A 15 -3.03 -6.32 -20.24
CA VAL A 15 -1.81 -5.51 -20.34
C VAL A 15 -1.98 -4.49 -21.46
N ALA A 16 -1.65 -3.22 -21.20
CA ALA A 16 -1.68 -2.17 -22.22
C ALA A 16 -0.31 -1.52 -22.40
N ARG A 17 -0.06 -1.03 -23.61
CA ARG A 17 0.91 0.01 -23.89
C ARG A 17 0.19 1.17 -24.55
N VAL A 18 0.33 2.37 -23.99
CA VAL A 18 -0.33 3.58 -24.49
C VAL A 18 0.59 4.77 -24.27
N ALA A 19 0.77 5.62 -25.29
CA ALA A 19 1.56 6.86 -25.19
C ALA A 19 2.98 6.68 -24.58
N GLY A 20 3.60 5.50 -24.78
CA GLY A 20 4.92 5.16 -24.24
C GLY A 20 4.96 4.72 -22.77
N ALA A 21 3.82 4.68 -22.09
CA ALA A 21 3.63 4.05 -20.78
C ALA A 21 3.15 2.59 -20.93
N VAL A 22 3.27 1.81 -19.86
CA VAL A 22 2.86 0.40 -19.79
C VAL A 22 1.96 0.21 -18.56
N LEU A 23 0.85 -0.51 -18.73
CA LEU A 23 -0.10 -0.82 -17.69
C LEU A 23 -0.33 -2.33 -17.61
N VAL A 24 -0.56 -2.85 -16.42
CA VAL A 24 -1.09 -4.21 -16.21
C VAL A 24 -2.24 -4.15 -15.21
N VAL A 25 -3.32 -4.89 -15.44
CA VAL A 25 -4.47 -5.01 -14.54
C VAL A 25 -4.80 -6.49 -14.35
N ALA A 26 -4.93 -6.92 -13.08
CA ALA A 26 -5.18 -8.30 -12.74
C ALA A 26 -6.61 -8.73 -13.09
N HIS A 27 -6.73 -9.68 -14.00
CA HIS A 27 -7.95 -10.45 -14.18
C HIS A 27 -7.93 -11.64 -13.20
N ARG A 28 -8.82 -11.59 -12.20
CA ARG A 28 -8.97 -12.67 -11.19
C ARG A 28 -10.09 -13.66 -11.54
N GLY A 29 -10.74 -13.51 -12.70
CA GLY A 29 -11.71 -14.48 -13.23
C GLY A 29 -11.04 -15.80 -13.64
N ARG A 30 -11.82 -16.88 -13.65
CA ARG A 30 -11.35 -18.22 -14.10
C ARG A 30 -11.24 -18.31 -15.62
N ASP A 31 -12.09 -17.57 -16.32
CA ASP A 31 -12.15 -17.52 -17.78
C ASP A 31 -11.09 -16.57 -18.35
N LYS A 32 -10.98 -16.49 -19.68
CA LYS A 32 -10.12 -15.50 -20.34
C LYS A 32 -10.72 -14.09 -20.20
N PRO A 33 -9.90 -13.03 -20.11
CA PRO A 33 -10.39 -11.66 -20.23
C PRO A 33 -11.16 -11.44 -21.53
N THR A 34 -12.30 -10.76 -21.41
CA THR A 34 -13.16 -10.26 -22.50
C THR A 34 -13.26 -8.74 -22.40
N GLU A 35 -13.82 -8.09 -23.42
CA GLU A 35 -14.07 -6.63 -23.42
C GLU A 35 -14.91 -6.21 -22.19
N ASP A 36 -15.96 -6.98 -21.85
CA ASP A 36 -16.81 -6.74 -20.67
C ASP A 36 -16.15 -7.13 -19.32
N SER A 37 -14.94 -7.70 -19.31
CA SER A 37 -14.29 -8.12 -18.06
C SER A 37 -13.85 -6.89 -17.24
N PRO A 38 -14.09 -6.84 -15.92
CA PRO A 38 -13.72 -5.68 -15.08
C PRO A 38 -12.25 -5.26 -15.22
N ALA A 39 -11.34 -6.22 -15.43
CA ALA A 39 -9.91 -5.95 -15.66
C ALA A 39 -9.63 -5.21 -16.98
N VAL A 40 -10.41 -5.45 -18.04
CA VAL A 40 -10.26 -4.79 -19.34
C VAL A 40 -10.89 -3.41 -19.31
N ILE A 41 -12.11 -3.28 -18.78
CA ILE A 41 -12.78 -1.98 -18.54
C ILE A 41 -11.90 -1.06 -17.68
N ALA A 42 -11.29 -1.60 -16.62
CA ALA A 42 -10.34 -0.88 -15.79
C ALA A 42 -9.08 -0.45 -16.55
N LEU A 43 -8.50 -1.35 -17.34
CA LEU A 43 -7.30 -1.08 -18.14
C LEU A 43 -7.55 0.02 -19.18
N GLU A 44 -8.70 0.01 -19.85
CA GLU A 44 -9.09 1.04 -20.84
C GLU A 44 -9.26 2.41 -20.18
N SER A 45 -9.98 2.47 -19.05
CA SER A 45 -10.19 3.70 -18.30
C SER A 45 -8.89 4.28 -17.74
N LEU A 46 -7.98 3.43 -17.24
CA LEU A 46 -6.64 3.84 -16.83
C LEU A 46 -5.75 4.25 -18.03
N ALA A 47 -5.90 3.61 -19.19
CA ALA A 47 -5.13 3.94 -20.38
C ALA A 47 -5.52 5.30 -20.98
N GLU A 48 -6.81 5.67 -20.95
CA GLU A 48 -7.28 7.00 -21.35
C GLU A 48 -6.73 8.09 -20.42
N LEU A 49 -6.78 7.85 -19.12
CA LEU A 49 -6.18 8.71 -18.09
C LEU A 49 -4.67 8.90 -18.32
N VAL A 50 -3.93 7.82 -18.55
CA VAL A 50 -2.49 7.89 -18.85
C VAL A 50 -2.21 8.65 -20.15
N ARG A 51 -3.03 8.46 -21.20
CA ARG A 51 -2.90 9.21 -22.45
C ARG A 51 -3.05 10.72 -22.21
N ALA A 52 -4.09 11.13 -21.47
CA ALA A 52 -4.32 12.54 -21.11
C ALA A 52 -3.19 13.12 -20.24
N ALA A 53 -2.60 12.32 -19.35
CA ALA A 53 -1.45 12.74 -18.54
C ALA A 53 -0.18 12.94 -19.38
N VAL A 54 0.11 12.04 -20.33
CA VAL A 54 1.26 12.14 -21.24
C VAL A 54 1.11 13.33 -22.19
N GLU A 55 -0.11 13.62 -22.65
CA GLU A 55 -0.38 14.80 -23.49
C GLU A 55 -0.14 16.12 -22.74
N GLN A 56 -0.51 16.19 -21.45
CA GLN A 56 -0.30 17.36 -20.61
C GLN A 56 1.16 17.54 -20.15
N GLN A 57 1.89 16.44 -19.91
CA GLN A 57 3.25 16.44 -19.35
C GLN A 57 4.14 15.43 -20.06
N PRO A 58 4.54 15.66 -21.33
CA PRO A 58 5.18 14.66 -22.18
C PRO A 58 6.58 14.20 -21.73
N ASP A 59 7.27 14.99 -20.90
CA ASP A 59 8.65 14.74 -20.47
C ASP A 59 8.76 14.14 -19.05
N GLY A 60 7.65 14.08 -18.30
CA GLY A 60 7.61 13.57 -16.93
C GLY A 60 6.20 13.32 -16.39
N PRO A 61 5.34 12.56 -17.09
CA PRO A 61 3.92 12.39 -16.73
C PRO A 61 3.70 11.62 -15.42
N GLY A 62 4.71 10.95 -14.86
CA GLY A 62 4.58 10.04 -13.74
C GLY A 62 3.83 10.60 -12.52
N ALA A 63 4.14 11.82 -12.09
CA ALA A 63 3.46 12.43 -10.94
C ALA A 63 1.96 12.74 -11.22
N LEU A 64 1.64 13.14 -12.45
CA LEU A 64 0.27 13.37 -12.90
C LEU A 64 -0.51 12.06 -13.03
N VAL A 65 0.12 11.02 -13.59
CA VAL A 65 -0.40 9.65 -13.68
C VAL A 65 -0.72 9.11 -12.30
N ALA A 66 0.23 9.14 -11.36
CA ALA A 66 0.04 8.63 -9.99
C ALA A 66 -1.11 9.33 -9.27
N ARG A 67 -1.19 10.66 -9.37
CA ARG A 67 -2.28 11.48 -8.79
C ARG A 67 -3.64 11.15 -9.42
N GLN A 68 -3.70 11.03 -10.74
CA GLN A 68 -4.95 10.71 -11.43
C GLN A 68 -5.39 9.27 -11.17
N ALA A 69 -4.48 8.29 -11.20
CA ALA A 69 -4.76 6.87 -10.91
C ALA A 69 -5.23 6.68 -9.46
N THR A 70 -4.65 7.40 -8.50
CA THR A 70 -5.13 7.48 -7.11
C THR A 70 -6.57 8.01 -7.03
N ARG A 71 -6.90 9.08 -7.76
CA ARG A 71 -8.27 9.61 -7.83
C ARG A 71 -9.23 8.65 -8.54
N TRP A 72 -8.75 7.89 -9.53
CA TRP A 72 -9.53 6.89 -10.25
C TRP A 72 -9.91 5.72 -9.35
N LEU A 73 -8.94 5.19 -8.58
CA LEU A 73 -9.17 4.18 -7.55
C LEU A 73 -10.29 4.58 -6.58
N MET A 74 -10.24 5.83 -6.08
CA MET A 74 -11.20 6.37 -5.12
C MET A 74 -12.60 6.64 -5.68
N LYS A 75 -12.81 6.60 -7.00
CA LYS A 75 -14.09 7.04 -7.63
C LYS A 75 -14.71 6.05 -8.60
N HIS A 76 -13.91 5.27 -9.30
CA HIS A 76 -14.36 4.44 -10.43
C HIS A 76 -14.10 2.95 -10.21
N ALA A 77 -13.10 2.56 -9.41
CA ALA A 77 -12.79 1.14 -9.20
C ALA A 77 -13.98 0.35 -8.60
N GLU A 78 -14.66 0.88 -7.59
CA GLU A 78 -15.84 0.25 -6.98
C GLU A 78 -17.05 0.17 -7.95
N GLN A 79 -17.14 1.08 -8.92
CA GLN A 79 -18.19 1.05 -9.96
C GLN A 79 -17.92 -0.02 -11.02
N ILE A 80 -16.64 -0.28 -11.32
CA ILE A 80 -16.20 -1.27 -12.31
C ILE A 80 -16.13 -2.68 -11.72
N SER A 81 -15.77 -2.81 -10.44
CA SER A 81 -15.56 -4.08 -9.75
C SER A 81 -16.10 -4.02 -8.30
N PRO A 82 -17.43 -4.05 -8.12
CA PRO A 82 -18.05 -3.89 -6.80
C PRO A 82 -17.59 -4.93 -5.79
N GLY A 83 -17.04 -4.49 -4.65
CA GLY A 83 -16.57 -5.34 -3.56
C GLY A 83 -15.35 -6.23 -3.87
N VAL A 84 -14.70 -6.08 -5.03
CA VAL A 84 -13.51 -6.85 -5.44
C VAL A 84 -12.41 -5.87 -5.87
N PRO A 85 -11.28 -5.78 -5.13
CA PRO A 85 -10.19 -4.86 -5.47
C PRO A 85 -9.61 -5.07 -6.87
N ILE A 86 -9.26 -3.96 -7.53
CA ILE A 86 -8.61 -3.97 -8.84
C ILE A 86 -7.10 -3.83 -8.61
N ASP A 87 -6.36 -4.95 -8.67
CA ASP A 87 -4.90 -4.91 -8.65
C ASP A 87 -4.38 -4.38 -10.00
N PHE A 88 -3.51 -3.36 -9.99
CA PHE A 88 -2.89 -2.86 -11.21
C PHE A 88 -1.53 -2.21 -10.98
N GLY A 89 -0.77 -2.06 -12.06
CA GLY A 89 0.47 -1.31 -12.07
C GLY A 89 0.59 -0.45 -13.32
N ILE A 90 1.32 0.66 -13.21
CA ILE A 90 1.64 1.59 -14.30
C ILE A 90 3.13 1.92 -14.25
N LEU A 91 3.82 1.72 -15.36
CA LEU A 91 5.16 2.25 -15.63
C LEU A 91 5.04 3.41 -16.61
N SER A 92 5.59 4.56 -16.26
CA SER A 92 5.60 5.76 -17.11
C SER A 92 6.94 6.48 -17.03
N ALA A 93 7.15 7.46 -17.91
CA ALA A 93 8.37 8.28 -17.86
C ALA A 93 8.33 9.18 -16.62
N ALA A 94 9.46 9.25 -15.91
CA ALA A 94 9.71 10.29 -14.92
C ALA A 94 10.53 11.43 -15.53
N GLU A 95 10.53 12.59 -14.87
CA GLU A 95 11.46 13.67 -15.15
C GLU A 95 12.92 13.17 -15.15
N ASN A 96 13.79 13.87 -15.88
CA ASN A 96 15.20 13.51 -16.05
C ASN A 96 15.44 12.12 -16.67
N GLY A 97 14.43 11.54 -17.34
CA GLY A 97 14.54 10.29 -18.09
C GLY A 97 14.42 9.01 -17.27
N GLY A 98 14.08 9.12 -15.98
CA GLY A 98 13.82 7.98 -15.10
C GLY A 98 12.52 7.22 -15.43
N VAL A 99 12.19 6.25 -14.59
CA VAL A 99 10.93 5.48 -14.65
C VAL A 99 10.12 5.79 -13.40
N ALA A 100 8.88 6.23 -13.60
CA ALA A 100 7.87 6.36 -12.56
C ALA A 100 7.06 5.05 -12.49
N ILE A 101 6.87 4.57 -11.27
CA ILE A 101 6.30 3.27 -10.92
C ILE A 101 5.14 3.53 -9.98
N PHE A 102 3.93 3.20 -10.43
CA PHE A 102 2.71 3.28 -9.64
C PHE A 102 2.09 1.88 -9.51
N LEU A 103 1.90 1.36 -8.29
CA LEU A 103 1.34 0.02 -8.05
C LEU A 103 0.20 0.07 -7.05
N HIS A 104 -0.83 -0.75 -7.26
CA HIS A 104 -1.96 -0.97 -6.37
C HIS A 104 -2.24 -2.48 -6.27
N GLY A 105 -2.36 -3.00 -5.04
CA GLY A 105 -2.69 -4.40 -4.81
C GLY A 105 -1.58 -5.39 -5.22
N ALA A 106 -1.96 -6.61 -5.59
CA ALA A 106 -1.06 -7.73 -5.86
C ALA A 106 -0.37 -7.66 -7.25
N VAL A 107 0.43 -6.61 -7.46
CA VAL A 107 1.28 -6.35 -8.63
C VAL A 107 2.68 -5.95 -8.18
N THR A 108 3.71 -6.48 -8.84
CA THR A 108 5.13 -6.21 -8.55
C THR A 108 5.85 -5.58 -9.75
N ALA A 109 6.59 -4.50 -9.51
CA ALA A 109 7.62 -4.00 -10.42
C ALA A 109 9.00 -4.56 -10.05
N VAL A 110 9.77 -5.00 -11.04
CA VAL A 110 11.13 -5.54 -10.87
C VAL A 110 12.10 -4.72 -11.72
N LEU A 111 13.13 -4.12 -11.11
CA LEU A 111 14.13 -3.30 -11.79
C LEU A 111 15.43 -4.09 -11.89
N ALA A 112 15.75 -4.52 -13.09
CA ALA A 112 16.88 -5.41 -13.36
C ALA A 112 18.15 -4.61 -13.66
N GLY A 113 18.93 -4.34 -12.61
CA GLY A 113 20.22 -3.66 -12.69
C GLY A 113 21.37 -4.57 -13.16
N ASP A 114 22.60 -4.08 -12.99
CA ASP A 114 23.83 -4.89 -13.12
C ASP A 114 24.16 -5.70 -11.85
N GLY A 115 23.45 -5.43 -10.74
CA GLY A 115 23.60 -6.11 -9.45
C GLY A 115 22.39 -7.00 -9.12
N ARG A 116 21.88 -6.88 -7.89
CA ARG A 116 20.62 -7.54 -7.49
C ARG A 116 19.42 -6.77 -8.04
N ASP A 117 18.44 -7.48 -8.57
CA ASP A 117 17.16 -6.88 -8.99
C ASP A 117 16.43 -6.24 -7.80
N GLU A 118 16.07 -4.96 -7.91
CA GLU A 118 15.19 -4.29 -6.96
C GLU A 118 13.73 -4.68 -7.22
N ARG A 119 12.92 -4.79 -6.16
CA ARG A 119 11.50 -5.15 -6.28
C ARG A 119 10.66 -4.16 -5.49
N TYR A 120 9.61 -3.65 -6.13
CA TYR A 120 8.57 -2.83 -5.52
C TYR A 120 7.26 -3.56 -5.68
N ARG A 121 6.53 -3.80 -4.58
CA ARG A 121 5.32 -4.61 -4.58
C ARG A 121 4.14 -3.80 -4.06
N GLY A 122 3.04 -3.79 -4.80
CA GLY A 122 1.84 -3.01 -4.45
C GLY A 122 1.25 -3.42 -3.09
N SER A 123 1.28 -4.72 -2.76
CA SER A 123 0.80 -5.26 -1.48
C SER A 123 1.65 -4.88 -0.26
N ASP A 124 2.87 -4.41 -0.47
CA ASP A 124 3.77 -4.01 0.62
C ASP A 124 3.56 -2.53 1.00
N ALA A 125 2.84 -1.77 0.16
CA ALA A 125 2.34 -0.45 0.49
C ALA A 125 0.94 -0.55 1.12
N ALA A 126 0.63 0.38 2.01
CA ALA A 126 -0.69 0.47 2.63
C ALA A 126 -1.80 0.61 1.58
N PHE A 127 -1.61 1.51 0.60
CA PHE A 127 -2.60 1.80 -0.44
C PHE A 127 -1.99 1.67 -1.84
N THR A 128 -0.97 2.48 -2.15
CA THR A 128 -0.26 2.44 -3.43
C THR A 128 1.23 2.64 -3.24
N VAL A 129 2.04 1.98 -4.07
CA VAL A 129 3.44 2.36 -4.27
C VAL A 129 3.48 3.50 -5.28
N ASP A 130 4.10 4.62 -4.92
CA ASP A 130 4.53 5.66 -5.86
C ASP A 130 6.04 5.87 -5.69
N ARG A 131 6.80 5.56 -6.75
CA ARG A 131 8.26 5.59 -6.77
C ARG A 131 8.79 6.09 -8.11
N VAL A 132 9.83 6.92 -8.06
CA VAL A 132 10.66 7.26 -9.21
C VAL A 132 12.01 6.59 -9.04
N ALA A 133 12.47 5.91 -10.07
CA ALA A 133 13.77 5.24 -10.11
C ALA A 133 14.57 5.63 -11.35
N SER A 134 15.89 5.52 -11.25
CA SER A 134 16.78 5.59 -12.41
C SER A 134 16.50 4.43 -13.37
N VAL A 135 16.79 4.63 -14.67
CA VAL A 135 16.67 3.54 -15.66
C VAL A 135 17.65 2.42 -15.30
N PRO A 136 17.19 1.17 -15.07
CA PRO A 136 18.07 0.07 -14.74
C PRO A 136 18.80 -0.47 -15.99
N ALA A 137 19.91 -1.17 -15.80
CA ALA A 137 20.80 -1.58 -16.88
C ALA A 137 20.16 -2.55 -17.90
N ARG A 138 19.37 -3.54 -17.43
CA ARG A 138 18.67 -4.52 -18.30
C ARG A 138 17.27 -4.05 -18.68
N GLY A 139 16.44 -3.70 -17.70
CA GLY A 139 15.04 -3.28 -17.94
C GLY A 139 14.19 -3.25 -16.68
N VAL A 140 12.92 -2.87 -16.84
CA VAL A 140 11.90 -2.87 -15.78
C VAL A 140 10.79 -3.84 -16.17
N ALA A 141 10.49 -4.83 -15.34
CA ALA A 141 9.29 -5.65 -15.48
C ALA A 141 8.15 -5.17 -14.58
N LEU A 142 6.93 -5.47 -15.00
CA LEU A 142 5.69 -5.24 -14.28
C LEU A 142 4.87 -6.53 -14.36
N PHE A 143 4.76 -7.24 -13.24
CA PHE A 143 4.11 -8.55 -13.14
C PHE A 143 2.92 -8.49 -12.20
N ILE A 144 1.88 -9.26 -12.51
CA ILE A 144 0.79 -9.52 -11.56
C ILE A 144 1.18 -10.74 -10.74
N ASP A 145 1.00 -10.65 -9.42
CA ASP A 145 1.35 -11.74 -8.52
C ASP A 145 0.30 -12.85 -8.62
N ASP A 146 0.74 -14.11 -8.55
CA ASP A 146 -0.19 -15.24 -8.49
C ASP A 146 -0.89 -15.37 -7.12
N ALA A 147 -1.82 -16.32 -7.00
CA ALA A 147 -2.60 -16.53 -5.79
C ALA A 147 -1.75 -16.94 -4.57
N GLU A 148 -0.54 -17.47 -4.80
CA GLU A 148 0.43 -17.82 -3.76
C GLU A 148 1.43 -16.67 -3.49
N GLY A 149 1.27 -15.52 -4.15
CA GLY A 149 2.16 -14.37 -4.05
C GLY A 149 3.53 -14.58 -4.70
N ARG A 150 3.68 -15.57 -5.58
CA ARG A 150 4.91 -15.77 -6.36
C ARG A 150 4.96 -14.74 -7.48
N ILE A 151 6.16 -14.22 -7.69
CA ILE A 151 6.46 -13.19 -8.67
C ILE A 151 7.35 -13.83 -9.75
N PRO A 152 7.01 -13.72 -11.04
CA PRO A 152 7.88 -14.16 -12.13
C PRO A 152 9.28 -13.55 -12.02
N GLU A 153 10.32 -14.34 -12.30
CA GLU A 153 11.68 -13.81 -12.36
C GLU A 153 11.92 -13.05 -13.65
N MET A 154 12.76 -12.00 -13.60
CA MET A 154 13.14 -11.24 -14.78
C MET A 154 13.98 -12.13 -15.73
N PRO A 155 13.55 -12.35 -16.99
CA PRO A 155 14.34 -13.06 -17.98
C PRO A 155 15.76 -12.46 -18.15
N GLN A 156 16.74 -13.30 -18.42
CA GLN A 156 18.11 -12.83 -18.71
C GLN A 156 18.22 -12.24 -20.12
N GLU A 157 17.44 -12.77 -21.06
CA GLU A 157 17.43 -12.39 -22.48
C GLU A 157 16.05 -11.84 -22.89
N ARG A 158 16.02 -11.07 -23.98
CA ARG A 158 14.79 -10.52 -24.57
C ARG A 158 14.04 -11.62 -25.32
N GLY A 159 12.77 -11.82 -24.99
CA GLY A 159 11.85 -12.65 -25.77
C GLY A 159 11.33 -11.94 -27.03
N ILE A 160 10.47 -12.66 -27.76
CA ILE A 160 9.97 -12.28 -29.09
C ILE A 160 8.60 -11.60 -29.09
N GLY A 161 7.81 -11.75 -28.03
CA GLY A 161 6.44 -11.20 -27.97
C GLY A 161 6.47 -9.72 -27.59
N TRP A 162 6.43 -8.81 -28.55
CA TRP A 162 6.41 -7.36 -28.28
C TRP A 162 5.02 -6.73 -28.44
N LEU A 163 4.76 -5.69 -27.66
CA LEU A 163 3.61 -4.79 -27.80
C LEU A 163 4.10 -3.39 -28.21
N VAL A 164 3.63 -2.91 -29.35
CA VAL A 164 3.99 -1.58 -29.90
C VAL A 164 3.08 -0.51 -29.33
N GLU A 165 1.77 -0.76 -29.35
CA GLU A 165 0.70 0.01 -28.72
C GLU A 165 -0.55 -0.88 -28.66
N GLY A 166 -1.53 -0.53 -27.82
CA GLY A 166 -2.79 -1.27 -27.67
C GLY A 166 -2.83 -2.17 -26.44
N ILE A 167 -3.77 -3.12 -26.43
CA ILE A 167 -4.06 -4.03 -25.32
C ILE A 167 -3.76 -5.48 -25.74
N ALA A 168 -3.24 -6.28 -24.81
CA ALA A 168 -2.94 -7.70 -24.99
C ALA A 168 -3.31 -8.52 -23.74
N GLN A 169 -3.66 -9.79 -23.95
CA GLN A 169 -3.78 -10.78 -22.88
C GLN A 169 -2.38 -11.28 -22.48
N ALA A 170 -1.97 -11.04 -21.24
CA ALA A 170 -0.62 -11.35 -20.74
C ALA A 170 -0.58 -11.45 -19.21
N GLY A 171 0.48 -12.06 -18.65
CA GLY A 171 0.75 -12.14 -17.21
C GLY A 171 1.51 -10.92 -16.66
N GLY A 172 2.08 -10.12 -17.57
CA GLY A 172 2.83 -8.91 -17.25
C GLY A 172 3.55 -8.37 -18.48
N ALA A 173 4.40 -7.36 -18.27
CA ALA A 173 5.15 -6.70 -19.33
C ALA A 173 6.58 -6.35 -18.89
N ILE A 174 7.51 -6.29 -19.84
CA ILE A 174 8.92 -5.95 -19.60
C ILE A 174 9.35 -4.81 -20.53
N VAL A 175 9.70 -3.67 -19.94
CA VAL A 175 10.29 -2.51 -20.62
C VAL A 175 11.81 -2.66 -20.62
N TRP A 176 12.38 -3.11 -21.74
CA TRP A 176 13.82 -3.31 -21.82
C TRP A 176 14.60 -2.02 -22.07
N SER A 177 15.73 -1.87 -21.37
CA SER A 177 16.66 -0.74 -21.55
C SER A 177 17.48 -0.90 -22.83
N ASP A 178 17.80 0.22 -23.48
CA ASP A 178 18.32 0.25 -24.85
C ASP A 178 19.68 -0.46 -24.98
N GLY A 179 20.52 -0.38 -23.94
CA GLY A 179 21.81 -1.08 -23.86
C GLY A 179 21.73 -2.62 -23.84
N ALA A 180 20.56 -3.21 -23.57
CA ALA A 180 20.39 -4.67 -23.58
C ALA A 180 20.50 -5.27 -25.00
N ARG A 181 20.32 -4.49 -26.08
CA ARG A 181 20.67 -4.96 -27.44
C ARG A 181 22.19 -5.08 -27.61
N SER A 182 22.96 -4.15 -27.04
CA SER A 182 24.42 -4.06 -27.25
C SER A 182 25.19 -5.19 -26.57
N ARG A 183 24.71 -5.76 -25.45
CA ARG A 183 25.36 -6.91 -24.81
C ARG A 183 25.11 -8.24 -25.54
N ALA A 184 23.94 -8.44 -26.13
CA ALA A 184 23.63 -9.64 -26.92
C ALA A 184 24.35 -9.67 -28.29
N VAL A 185 24.70 -8.50 -28.83
CA VAL A 185 25.44 -8.36 -30.10
C VAL A 185 26.90 -7.93 -29.85
N ALA A 186 27.45 -8.20 -28.67
CA ALA A 186 28.88 -8.06 -28.37
C ALA A 186 29.70 -9.17 -29.05
N ARG A 187 29.62 -9.25 -30.38
CA ARG A 187 30.60 -9.92 -31.22
C ARG A 187 31.95 -9.23 -30.95
N PRO A 188 33.03 -9.95 -30.61
CA PRO A 188 34.32 -9.31 -30.41
C PRO A 188 34.72 -8.54 -31.67
N GLU A 189 34.99 -7.24 -31.53
CA GLU A 189 35.68 -6.53 -32.60
C GLU A 189 37.10 -7.10 -32.73
N PRO A 190 37.64 -7.27 -33.96
CA PRO A 190 38.96 -7.85 -34.12
C PRO A 190 40.01 -6.86 -33.62
N ALA A 191 40.65 -7.18 -32.50
CA ALA A 191 41.83 -6.45 -32.06
C ALA A 191 42.93 -6.56 -33.14
N GLU A 192 43.37 -5.43 -33.69
CA GLU A 192 44.47 -5.36 -34.66
C GLU A 192 45.79 -5.81 -34.02
N HIS A 193 46.10 -7.10 -34.06
CA HIS A 193 47.40 -7.62 -33.62
C HIS A 193 48.00 -8.62 -34.63
N ARG A 194 48.83 -8.04 -35.51
CA ARG A 194 50.13 -8.53 -36.00
C ARG A 194 50.37 -10.06 -35.87
N ALA A 195 50.39 -10.76 -37.00
CA ALA A 195 50.84 -12.15 -37.14
C ALA A 195 52.29 -12.34 -36.64
N PRO A 196 52.69 -13.55 -36.16
CA PRO A 196 52.95 -14.67 -37.09
C PRO A 196 52.54 -16.10 -36.63
N GLN A 197 52.22 -16.95 -37.62
CA GLN A 197 52.56 -18.40 -37.76
C GLN A 197 52.51 -19.29 -36.49
N HIS A 198 51.78 -20.41 -36.41
CA HIS A 198 51.89 -21.60 -37.30
C HIS A 198 50.86 -22.72 -36.93
N ARG A 199 50.39 -23.49 -37.94
CA ARG A 199 49.83 -24.88 -37.92
C ARG A 199 48.49 -25.23 -37.19
N THR A 200 47.52 -25.63 -38.02
CA THR A 200 46.33 -26.49 -37.75
C THR A 200 46.73 -27.98 -37.50
N PRO A 201 45.89 -28.90 -36.94
CA PRO A 201 44.56 -29.32 -37.51
C PRO A 201 43.41 -29.80 -36.56
N VAL A 202 42.16 -29.52 -36.97
CA VAL A 202 40.97 -30.42 -37.20
C VAL A 202 40.94 -31.83 -36.54
N ALA A 203 39.83 -32.36 -35.92
CA ALA A 203 38.55 -31.74 -35.50
C ALA A 203 37.74 -32.44 -34.33
N PRO A 204 36.81 -33.42 -34.50
CA PRO A 204 35.46 -33.24 -33.91
C PRO A 204 34.96 -34.24 -32.83
N LEU A 205 33.76 -33.91 -32.32
CA LEU A 205 32.94 -34.53 -31.25
C LEU A 205 32.56 -36.02 -31.45
N PRO A 206 32.16 -36.70 -30.34
CA PRO A 206 31.13 -37.74 -30.38
C PRO A 206 29.90 -37.45 -29.50
N THR A 207 28.77 -38.04 -29.88
CA THR A 207 27.40 -37.77 -29.42
C THR A 207 26.83 -38.73 -28.36
N ALA A 208 25.82 -38.23 -27.65
CA ALA A 208 24.73 -38.88 -26.88
C ALA A 208 24.61 -40.43 -26.80
N ARG A 209 24.22 -40.91 -25.59
CA ARG A 209 23.40 -42.12 -25.36
C ARG A 209 22.39 -41.92 -24.23
N ILE A 210 21.36 -42.77 -24.22
CA ILE A 210 20.06 -42.61 -23.54
C ILE A 210 19.90 -43.62 -22.37
N ASP A 211 19.16 -43.20 -21.33
CA ASP A 211 18.43 -43.86 -20.22
C ASP A 211 18.49 -45.40 -19.99
N PRO A 212 18.38 -45.89 -18.73
CA PRO A 212 17.05 -46.11 -18.11
C PRO A 212 16.91 -45.96 -16.56
N GLU A 213 15.70 -45.60 -16.09
CA GLU A 213 15.13 -45.89 -14.75
C GLU A 213 14.89 -47.42 -14.55
N PRO A 214 14.58 -48.03 -13.35
CA PRO A 214 13.73 -47.49 -12.26
C PRO A 214 14.01 -47.95 -10.77
N ARG A 215 13.37 -47.31 -9.77
CA ARG A 215 12.53 -47.94 -8.68
C ARG A 215 12.26 -47.05 -7.44
N GLN A 216 11.23 -47.44 -6.68
CA GLN A 216 10.51 -46.68 -5.63
C GLN A 216 10.92 -47.04 -4.18
N GLN A 217 10.95 -46.02 -3.30
CA GLN A 217 10.46 -45.98 -1.87
C GLN A 217 11.06 -46.96 -0.80
N PRO A 218 10.90 -46.75 0.54
CA PRO A 218 10.04 -45.78 1.26
C PRO A 218 10.69 -44.93 2.39
N ARG A 219 9.84 -44.14 3.06
CA ARG A 219 10.06 -43.16 4.16
C ARG A 219 10.24 -43.80 5.55
N PRO A 220 10.91 -43.11 6.50
CA PRO A 220 10.61 -43.22 7.93
C PRO A 220 10.29 -41.85 8.60
N GLU A 221 9.45 -41.87 9.64
CA GLU A 221 9.24 -40.79 10.63
C GLU A 221 9.51 -41.33 12.07
N PRO A 222 9.23 -40.61 13.18
CA PRO A 222 10.25 -39.83 13.87
C PRO A 222 10.53 -40.33 15.30
N HIS A 223 11.65 -39.87 15.88
CA HIS A 223 12.03 -40.19 17.27
C HIS A 223 11.32 -39.31 18.32
N ARG A 224 11.31 -39.78 19.57
CA ARG A 224 10.43 -39.35 20.68
C ARG A 224 11.23 -39.06 21.96
N GLU A 225 10.58 -38.37 22.91
CA GLU A 225 10.88 -38.20 24.36
C GLU A 225 11.62 -36.92 24.81
N PRO A 226 11.51 -36.47 26.08
CA PRO A 226 10.56 -36.85 27.16
C PRO A 226 9.78 -35.67 27.82
N GLN A 227 8.85 -35.98 28.74
CA GLN A 227 8.17 -35.02 29.65
C GLN A 227 8.83 -34.97 31.04
N PRO A 228 8.59 -33.89 31.82
CA PRO A 228 8.66 -33.98 33.29
C PRO A 228 7.40 -33.45 34.03
N THR A 229 6.94 -34.28 34.98
CA THR A 229 6.31 -33.97 36.30
C THR A 229 5.19 -32.92 36.45
N ALA A 230 4.06 -33.39 36.99
CA ALA A 230 3.07 -32.56 37.70
C ALA A 230 3.21 -32.74 39.23
N THR A 231 2.89 -31.69 40.00
CA THR A 231 2.84 -31.69 41.47
C THR A 231 1.42 -31.41 41.97
N GLN A 232 1.08 -31.91 43.15
CA GLN A 232 -0.29 -32.06 43.68
C GLN A 232 -0.82 -30.86 44.49
N ALA A 233 -2.12 -30.97 44.82
CA ALA A 233 -2.86 -30.43 45.97
C ALA A 233 -3.75 -29.18 45.75
N SER A 234 -4.90 -29.00 46.43
CA SER A 234 -5.85 -29.95 47.06
C SER A 234 -7.18 -29.24 47.38
N THR A 235 -8.27 -30.00 47.27
CA THR A 235 -9.68 -29.77 47.64
C THR A 235 -10.08 -28.82 48.80
N SER A 236 -11.17 -28.06 48.59
CA SER A 236 -12.35 -27.80 49.47
C SER A 236 -13.39 -27.02 48.62
N MET A 237 -14.64 -27.45 48.32
CA MET A 237 -15.80 -27.82 49.17
C MET A 237 -16.22 -26.65 50.09
N LEU A 238 -17.45 -26.10 50.13
CA LEU A 238 -18.79 -26.65 49.85
C LEU A 238 -19.80 -25.64 49.24
N ASP A 239 -20.85 -26.21 48.62
CA ASP A 239 -22.27 -25.80 48.53
C ASP A 239 -22.72 -24.34 48.34
N SER A 240 -23.52 -24.13 47.28
CA SER A 240 -24.98 -23.94 47.43
C SER A 240 -25.75 -24.31 46.17
N VAL A 241 -26.95 -24.87 46.34
CA VAL A 241 -27.75 -25.51 45.27
C VAL A 241 -28.96 -24.62 44.94
N ALA A 242 -29.15 -24.26 43.66
CA ALA A 242 -30.46 -23.95 43.07
C ALA A 242 -30.36 -23.74 41.54
N ASP A 243 -31.01 -24.64 40.79
CA ASP A 243 -31.48 -24.51 39.40
C ASP A 243 -32.65 -25.52 39.30
N PRO A 244 -33.66 -25.40 38.40
CA PRO A 244 -33.78 -24.46 37.27
C PRO A 244 -35.12 -23.71 37.19
N HIS A 245 -35.21 -22.69 36.32
CA HIS A 245 -36.20 -22.66 35.22
C HIS A 245 -36.06 -21.46 34.27
N GLU A 246 -36.45 -21.71 33.01
CA GLU A 246 -36.90 -20.76 31.99
C GLU A 246 -35.91 -19.72 31.44
N ALA A 247 -35.35 -20.07 30.27
CA ALA A 247 -34.71 -19.14 29.37
C ALA A 247 -35.76 -18.26 28.67
N ASP A 248 -35.81 -16.98 29.02
CA ASP A 248 -36.60 -15.99 28.30
C ASP A 248 -35.71 -15.13 27.41
N THR A 249 -36.04 -15.06 26.12
CA THR A 249 -35.20 -14.40 25.11
C THR A 249 -35.58 -12.93 24.99
N GLN A 250 -34.88 -12.03 25.68
CA GLN A 250 -35.13 -10.59 25.56
C GLN A 250 -34.04 -9.87 24.77
N ILE A 251 -34.42 -9.45 23.56
CA ILE A 251 -33.70 -8.47 22.76
C ILE A 251 -33.97 -7.08 23.36
N GLY A 252 -32.94 -6.49 23.96
CA GLY A 252 -32.89 -5.08 24.35
C GLY A 252 -31.45 -4.61 24.28
N GLY A 253 -31.11 -3.43 23.78
CA GLY A 253 -31.98 -2.26 23.58
C GLY A 253 -31.30 -1.06 24.22
N THR A 254 -30.22 -0.58 23.57
CA THR A 254 -29.51 0.69 23.87
C THR A 254 -29.28 1.00 25.34
N ASN A 255 -28.17 0.50 25.91
CA ASN A 255 -27.58 1.13 27.08
C ASN A 255 -26.85 2.41 26.60
N PRO A 256 -27.13 3.62 27.12
CA PRO A 256 -26.40 4.82 26.73
C PRO A 256 -24.92 4.69 27.11
N ALA A 257 -24.02 5.06 26.21
CA ALA A 257 -22.61 5.20 26.56
C ALA A 257 -22.44 6.22 27.72
N PRO A 258 -21.51 6.01 28.66
CA PRO A 258 -21.21 7.01 29.68
C PRO A 258 -20.85 8.34 29.00
N GLN A 259 -21.53 9.43 29.36
CA GLN A 259 -21.15 10.73 28.81
C GLN A 259 -19.76 11.10 29.36
N PRO A 260 -18.82 11.54 28.50
CA PRO A 260 -17.49 11.92 28.94
C PRO A 260 -17.55 13.11 29.88
N ASP A 261 -16.57 13.20 30.78
CA ASP A 261 -16.40 14.36 31.65
C ASP A 261 -16.32 15.65 30.78
N PRO A 262 -17.30 16.57 30.91
CA PRO A 262 -17.35 17.78 30.10
C PRO A 262 -16.17 18.72 30.35
N ASP A 263 -15.50 18.63 31.51
CA ASP A 263 -14.27 19.38 31.76
C ASP A 263 -13.04 18.75 31.10
N LEU A 264 -13.00 17.42 30.94
CA LEU A 264 -11.98 16.77 30.10
C LEU A 264 -12.16 17.15 28.62
N GLN A 265 -13.39 17.09 28.11
CA GLN A 265 -13.72 17.52 26.75
C GLN A 265 -13.28 18.97 26.51
N ARG A 266 -13.63 19.89 27.44
CA ARG A 266 -13.27 21.31 27.37
C ARG A 266 -11.76 21.54 27.46
N ARG A 267 -11.02 20.77 28.27
CA ARG A 267 -9.55 20.85 28.36
C ARG A 267 -8.84 20.33 27.11
N LEU A 268 -9.36 19.26 26.51
CA LEU A 268 -8.87 18.73 25.23
C LEU A 268 -9.14 19.73 24.10
N GLU A 269 -10.35 20.30 24.02
CA GLU A 269 -10.65 21.37 23.07
C GLU A 269 -9.80 22.63 23.26
N ALA A 270 -9.56 23.06 24.50
CA ALA A 270 -8.73 24.23 24.78
C ALA A 270 -7.27 23.99 24.38
N THR A 271 -6.72 22.81 24.70
CA THR A 271 -5.37 22.40 24.28
C THR A 271 -5.28 22.26 22.76
N ALA A 272 -6.26 21.62 22.12
CA ALA A 272 -6.34 21.49 20.67
C ALA A 272 -6.43 22.86 19.97
N LYS A 273 -7.25 23.79 20.48
CA LYS A 273 -7.31 25.17 19.99
C LYS A 273 -5.96 25.86 20.17
N ALA A 274 -5.32 25.75 21.33
CA ALA A 274 -4.02 26.37 21.60
C ALA A 274 -2.88 25.82 20.71
N THR A 275 -2.84 24.51 20.43
CA THR A 275 -1.79 23.90 19.61
C THR A 275 -2.05 24.05 18.10
N ALA A 276 -3.32 23.98 17.66
CA ALA A 276 -3.67 24.32 16.28
C ALA A 276 -3.28 25.76 15.93
N LEU A 277 -3.27 26.68 16.90
CA LEU A 277 -2.92 28.09 16.68
C LEU A 277 -1.41 28.37 16.50
N THR A 278 -0.51 27.40 16.77
CA THR A 278 0.94 27.65 16.81
C THR A 278 1.76 26.89 15.77
N VAL A 279 1.31 25.70 15.32
CA VAL A 279 2.05 24.92 14.32
C VAL A 279 1.88 25.52 12.93
N LYS A 280 2.96 26.04 12.36
CA LYS A 280 3.01 26.51 10.97
C LYS A 280 3.45 25.40 10.03
N VAL A 281 2.85 25.35 8.85
CA VAL A 281 3.20 24.46 7.74
C VAL A 281 3.12 25.23 6.42
N MET A 282 3.82 24.75 5.39
CA MET A 282 3.67 25.30 4.04
C MET A 282 2.33 24.86 3.46
N GLY A 283 1.53 25.82 2.98
CA GLY A 283 0.15 25.61 2.59
C GLY A 283 -0.36 26.65 1.59
N PHE A 284 -1.59 26.44 1.16
CA PHE A 284 -2.37 27.39 0.37
C PHE A 284 -3.50 27.99 1.23
N LYS A 285 -4.13 29.05 0.72
CA LYS A 285 -5.40 29.58 1.24
C LYS A 285 -6.50 29.38 0.20
N CYS A 286 -7.66 28.92 0.64
CA CYS A 286 -8.84 28.89 -0.22
C CYS A 286 -9.43 30.30 -0.41
N ALA A 287 -10.45 30.45 -1.26
CA ALA A 287 -11.14 31.72 -1.49
C ALA A 287 -11.77 32.36 -0.22
N ARG A 288 -11.95 31.60 0.87
CA ARG A 288 -12.38 32.10 2.19
C ARG A 288 -11.22 32.27 3.18
N ALA A 289 -9.98 32.36 2.68
CA ALA A 289 -8.73 32.49 3.44
C ALA A 289 -8.39 31.36 4.43
N HIS A 290 -9.12 30.23 4.43
CA HIS A 290 -8.78 29.09 5.27
C HIS A 290 -7.48 28.40 4.79
N PRO A 291 -6.54 28.10 5.70
CA PRO A 291 -5.40 27.22 5.44
C PRO A 291 -5.84 25.89 4.79
N SER A 292 -5.14 25.46 3.76
CA SER A 292 -5.44 24.24 3.00
C SER A 292 -4.15 23.52 2.59
N ASP A 293 -4.20 22.18 2.58
CA ASP A 293 -3.12 21.32 2.07
C ASP A 293 -2.85 21.65 0.58
N PRO A 294 -1.60 21.92 0.17
CA PRO A 294 -1.24 22.14 -1.24
C PRO A 294 -1.62 20.99 -2.18
N ARG A 295 -1.83 19.79 -1.65
CA ARG A 295 -2.25 18.60 -2.41
C ARG A 295 -3.77 18.51 -2.55
N ALA A 296 -4.53 19.26 -1.75
CA ALA A 296 -5.99 19.20 -1.71
C ALA A 296 -6.62 20.16 -2.74
N ALA A 297 -7.44 19.60 -3.63
CA ALA A 297 -8.20 20.39 -4.61
C ALA A 297 -9.31 21.24 -3.97
N PHE A 298 -9.79 20.85 -2.78
CA PHE A 298 -10.86 21.51 -2.03
C PHE A 298 -10.43 21.74 -0.59
N CYS A 299 -10.87 22.86 -0.02
CA CYS A 299 -10.59 23.22 1.36
C CYS A 299 -11.32 22.29 2.33
N THR A 300 -10.59 21.59 3.20
CA THR A 300 -11.16 20.68 4.21
C THR A 300 -12.03 21.40 5.25
N VAL A 301 -11.93 22.74 5.37
CA VAL A 301 -12.72 23.54 6.31
C VAL A 301 -14.04 24.05 5.70
N CYS A 302 -14.11 24.28 4.38
CA CYS A 302 -15.30 24.93 3.78
C CYS A 302 -15.71 24.42 2.39
N GLY A 303 -15.08 23.37 1.86
CA GLY A 303 -15.44 22.76 0.58
C GLY A 303 -15.08 23.55 -0.68
N MET A 304 -14.72 24.83 -0.57
CA MET A 304 -14.36 25.67 -1.72
C MET A 304 -13.10 25.13 -2.43
N PRO A 305 -13.02 25.22 -3.77
CA PRO A 305 -11.80 24.87 -4.48
C PRO A 305 -10.63 25.73 -4.03
N VAL A 306 -9.45 25.12 -3.99
CA VAL A 306 -8.18 25.77 -3.63
C VAL A 306 -7.43 26.07 -4.92
N ASP A 307 -7.13 27.36 -5.17
CA ASP A 307 -6.34 27.78 -6.31
C ASP A 307 -4.91 27.21 -6.21
N GLN A 308 -4.55 26.37 -7.16
CA GLN A 308 -3.26 25.67 -7.21
C GLN A 308 -2.15 26.50 -7.87
N THR A 309 -2.48 27.68 -8.41
CA THR A 309 -1.52 28.60 -9.06
C THR A 309 -0.91 29.60 -8.09
N GLN A 310 -1.46 29.70 -6.87
CA GLN A 310 -0.94 30.61 -5.84
C GLN A 310 0.44 30.16 -5.33
N ALA A 311 1.24 31.12 -4.85
CA ALA A 311 2.49 30.82 -4.19
C ALA A 311 2.27 30.05 -2.88
N LEU A 312 3.15 29.08 -2.61
CA LEU A 312 3.14 28.31 -1.37
C LEU A 312 3.59 29.21 -0.20
N ILE A 313 2.77 29.30 0.86
CA ILE A 313 3.00 30.22 1.98
C ILE A 313 2.96 29.50 3.34
N GLU A 314 3.61 30.06 4.36
CA GLU A 314 3.40 29.59 5.74
C GLU A 314 1.96 29.88 6.19
N VAL A 315 1.26 28.84 6.62
CA VAL A 315 -0.07 28.92 7.23
C VAL A 315 -0.09 28.20 8.57
N VAL A 316 -0.93 28.67 9.49
CA VAL A 316 -1.24 27.98 10.73
C VAL A 316 -2.08 26.74 10.39
N ARG A 317 -1.64 25.56 10.85
CA ARG A 317 -2.25 24.29 10.46
C ARG A 317 -3.60 24.09 11.16
N PRO A 318 -4.71 23.88 10.42
CA PRO A 318 -5.99 23.55 11.01
C PRO A 318 -5.97 22.11 11.55
N PRO A 319 -6.91 21.70 12.42
CA PRO A 319 -7.08 20.29 12.77
C PRO A 319 -7.23 19.43 11.51
N LEU A 320 -6.42 18.37 11.40
CA LEU A 320 -6.32 17.57 10.18
C LEU A 320 -7.45 16.53 10.04
N GLY A 321 -8.15 16.26 11.14
CA GLY A 321 -9.32 15.39 11.19
C GLY A 321 -9.72 15.10 12.62
N MET A 322 -10.44 14.00 12.81
CA MET A 322 -10.92 13.52 14.10
C MET A 322 -10.88 11.99 14.15
N LEU A 323 -10.59 11.45 15.34
CA LEU A 323 -10.72 10.03 15.63
C LEU A 323 -12.06 9.80 16.30
N ILE A 324 -12.87 8.90 15.75
CA ILE A 324 -14.16 8.46 16.28
C ILE A 324 -13.99 7.05 16.82
N LEU A 325 -14.19 6.84 18.11
CA LEU A 325 -14.12 5.52 18.74
C LEU A 325 -15.42 4.74 18.52
N ASP A 326 -15.34 3.42 18.68
CA ASP A 326 -16.44 2.47 18.69
C ASP A 326 -17.53 2.72 19.75
N ASP A 327 -17.26 3.52 20.80
CA ASP A 327 -18.26 4.03 21.76
C ASP A 327 -18.88 5.38 21.37
N GLY A 328 -18.47 5.96 20.23
CA GLY A 328 -18.89 7.27 19.75
C GLY A 328 -18.07 8.45 20.28
N MET A 329 -17.05 8.23 21.13
CA MET A 329 -16.15 9.29 21.59
C MET A 329 -15.35 9.88 20.43
N THR A 330 -15.22 11.21 20.39
CA THR A 330 -14.53 11.92 19.30
C THR A 330 -13.38 12.78 19.79
N TYR A 331 -12.22 12.69 19.12
CA TYR A 331 -11.01 13.44 19.44
C TYR A 331 -10.49 14.21 18.22
N MET A 332 -10.43 15.53 18.32
CA MET A 332 -9.91 16.40 17.25
C MET A 332 -8.37 16.32 17.15
N LEU A 333 -7.87 16.02 15.96
CA LEU A 333 -6.44 15.92 15.67
C LEU A 333 -5.84 17.28 15.30
N ALA A 334 -5.61 18.10 16.33
CA ALA A 334 -4.91 19.39 16.25
C ALA A 334 -3.40 19.30 16.56
N ALA A 335 -2.98 18.28 17.30
CA ALA A 335 -1.61 18.06 17.76
C ALA A 335 -1.26 16.57 17.73
N ASP A 336 0.02 16.26 17.92
CA ASP A 336 0.49 14.90 18.15
C ASP A 336 -0.07 14.36 19.47
N ALA A 337 -0.47 13.08 19.46
CA ALA A 337 -1.20 12.44 20.56
C ALA A 337 -0.70 11.03 20.83
N VAL A 338 -0.89 10.54 22.06
CA VAL A 338 -0.58 9.16 22.45
C VAL A 338 -1.84 8.47 22.97
N LEU A 339 -2.21 7.37 22.30
CA LEU A 339 -3.39 6.55 22.57
C LEU A 339 -3.01 5.36 23.46
N GLY A 340 -3.86 5.04 24.43
CA GLY A 340 -3.70 3.83 25.25
C GLY A 340 -4.61 3.84 26.48
N ARG A 341 -4.54 2.79 27.31
CA ARG A 341 -5.41 2.67 28.50
C ARG A 341 -5.01 3.54 29.69
N ASP A 342 -3.76 3.99 29.70
CA ASP A 342 -3.17 4.89 30.72
C ASP A 342 -1.97 5.64 30.10
N PRO A 343 -2.22 6.59 29.19
CA PRO A 343 -1.17 7.23 28.41
C PRO A 343 -0.56 8.45 29.11
N GLU A 344 -1.19 8.97 30.16
CA GLU A 344 -0.80 10.18 30.91
C GLU A 344 0.62 10.08 31.49
N HIS A 345 0.99 8.89 31.97
CA HIS A 345 2.28 8.61 32.60
C HIS A 345 3.35 8.12 31.61
N SER A 346 3.09 8.20 30.30
CA SER A 346 4.01 7.70 29.26
C SER A 346 5.13 8.68 28.93
N GLU A 347 6.26 8.16 28.43
CA GLU A 347 7.32 9.00 27.86
C GLU A 347 6.82 9.90 26.72
N ALA A 348 5.80 9.47 25.98
CA ALA A 348 5.20 10.26 24.92
C ALA A 348 4.49 11.51 25.47
N ALA A 349 3.72 11.35 26.55
CA ALA A 349 3.11 12.48 27.25
C ALA A 349 4.17 13.41 27.86
N GLN A 350 5.26 12.87 28.42
CA GLN A 350 6.39 13.65 28.92
C GLN A 350 7.12 14.44 27.82
N ARG A 351 7.14 13.94 26.57
CA ARG A 351 7.62 14.68 25.38
C ARG A 351 6.62 15.70 24.84
N GLY A 352 5.45 15.85 25.45
CA GLY A 352 4.43 16.84 25.09
C GLY A 352 3.35 16.35 24.11
N LEU A 353 3.24 15.05 23.83
CA LEU A 353 2.10 14.51 23.08
C LEU A 353 0.85 14.52 23.96
N ILE A 354 -0.31 14.85 23.38
CA ILE A 354 -1.59 14.86 24.13
C ILE A 354 -1.97 13.42 24.52
N PRO A 355 -2.13 13.09 25.81
CA PRO A 355 -2.59 11.77 26.24
C PRO A 355 -4.08 11.58 25.94
N LEU A 356 -4.40 10.60 25.10
CA LEU A 356 -5.77 10.21 24.76
C LEU A 356 -6.07 8.84 25.38
N LYS A 357 -6.64 8.87 26.59
CA LYS A 357 -7.03 7.66 27.32
C LYS A 357 -8.22 7.01 26.63
N VAL A 358 -8.04 5.76 26.19
CA VAL A 358 -9.10 4.92 25.65
C VAL A 358 -9.41 3.84 26.67
N GLU A 359 -10.68 3.69 27.07
CA GLU A 359 -11.06 2.67 28.04
C GLU A 359 -10.93 1.27 27.45
N ASP A 360 -10.36 0.34 28.19
CA ASP A 360 -10.17 -1.04 27.73
C ASP A 360 -10.48 -2.04 28.84
N ASN A 361 -11.68 -2.61 28.76
CA ASN A 361 -12.16 -3.65 29.67
C ASN A 361 -11.61 -5.05 29.33
N SER A 362 -10.95 -5.21 28.17
CA SER A 362 -10.38 -6.49 27.73
C SER A 362 -8.94 -6.73 28.20
N GLY A 363 -8.24 -5.67 28.62
CA GLY A 363 -6.79 -5.72 28.89
C GLY A 363 -5.92 -5.86 27.63
N GLY A 364 -6.53 -5.84 26.44
CA GLY A 364 -5.85 -5.92 25.14
C GLY A 364 -4.99 -4.71 24.78
N MET A 365 -5.08 -3.61 25.53
CA MET A 365 -4.43 -2.34 25.24
C MET A 365 -3.25 -2.03 26.18
N SER A 366 -2.08 -1.73 25.61
CA SER A 366 -0.94 -1.21 26.36
C SER A 366 -1.20 0.20 26.93
N ARG A 367 -0.49 0.59 28.00
CA ARG A 367 -0.65 1.89 28.69
C ARG A 367 -0.53 3.08 27.74
N ALA A 368 0.58 3.12 27.00
CA ALA A 368 0.69 3.80 25.71
C ALA A 368 0.81 2.69 24.64
N HIS A 369 -0.06 2.72 23.64
CA HIS A 369 -0.21 1.69 22.62
C HIS A 369 0.29 2.19 21.26
N ALA A 370 -0.19 3.35 20.84
CA ALA A 370 0.14 3.98 19.58
C ALA A 370 0.30 5.50 19.74
N GLU A 371 1.12 6.10 18.89
CA GLU A 371 1.21 7.56 18.74
C GLU A 371 0.54 7.98 17.44
N ILE A 372 -0.24 9.06 17.49
CA ILE A 372 -0.69 9.81 16.31
C ILE A 372 0.25 10.99 16.14
N ARG A 373 0.85 11.13 14.95
CA ARG A 373 1.78 12.21 14.64
C ARG A 373 1.32 12.96 13.40
N LEU A 374 1.29 14.29 13.50
CA LEU A 374 0.82 15.19 12.47
C LEU A 374 2.04 15.78 11.76
N ILE A 375 2.45 15.18 10.64
CA ILE A 375 3.65 15.56 9.90
C ILE A 375 3.23 16.39 8.69
N ASN A 376 3.54 17.69 8.69
CA ASN A 376 2.99 18.64 7.73
C ASN A 376 1.45 18.56 7.69
N TRP A 377 0.87 18.09 6.58
CA TRP A 377 -0.57 17.87 6.39
C TRP A 377 -1.01 16.40 6.56
N ASP A 378 -0.07 15.48 6.79
CA ASP A 378 -0.34 14.06 6.95
C ASP A 378 -0.62 13.70 8.40
N VAL A 379 -1.69 12.93 8.62
CA VAL A 379 -1.94 12.23 9.88
C VAL A 379 -1.29 10.86 9.78
N THR A 380 -0.45 10.50 10.75
CA THR A 380 0.20 9.18 10.80
C THR A 380 -0.07 8.48 12.12
N VAL A 381 -0.19 7.16 12.09
CA VAL A 381 -0.20 6.29 13.27
C VAL A 381 1.13 5.53 13.37
N VAL A 382 1.64 5.38 14.59
CA VAL A 382 2.87 4.64 14.91
C VAL A 382 2.58 3.69 16.06
N ASP A 383 2.66 2.38 15.83
CA ASP A 383 2.65 1.40 16.93
C ASP A 383 3.91 1.57 17.80
N ARG A 384 3.77 1.57 19.13
CA ARG A 384 4.92 1.81 20.04
C ARG A 384 5.49 0.54 20.65
N GLY A 385 5.42 -0.58 19.93
CA GLY A 385 5.78 -1.90 20.43
C GLY A 385 4.72 -2.43 21.38
N SER A 386 3.45 -2.25 21.02
CA SER A 386 2.34 -2.66 21.89
C SER A 386 2.25 -4.19 21.99
N THR A 387 1.73 -4.69 23.12
CA THR A 387 1.72 -6.13 23.42
C THR A 387 0.94 -6.94 22.38
N ASN A 388 -0.20 -6.44 21.92
CA ASN A 388 -1.06 -7.10 20.94
C ASN A 388 -0.88 -6.57 19.50
N GLY A 389 -0.14 -5.46 19.35
CA GLY A 389 0.05 -4.73 18.11
C GLY A 389 -1.16 -3.91 17.67
N THR A 390 -0.88 -2.78 17.04
CA THR A 390 -1.85 -1.99 16.29
C THR A 390 -2.18 -2.68 14.97
N ARG A 391 -3.45 -2.70 14.58
CA ARG A 391 -3.88 -3.09 13.22
C ARG A 391 -4.67 -1.98 12.57
N THR A 392 -4.73 -1.97 11.25
CA THR A 392 -5.42 -0.96 10.45
C THR A 392 -6.18 -1.59 9.30
N ARG A 393 -7.36 -1.06 9.01
CA ARG A 393 -8.18 -1.39 7.85
C ARG A 393 -8.49 -0.10 7.10
N LEU A 394 -8.03 -0.03 5.85
CA LEU A 394 -8.25 1.14 5.01
C LEU A 394 -9.69 1.15 4.45
N PRO A 395 -10.25 2.32 4.11
CA PRO A 395 -11.56 2.40 3.47
C PRO A 395 -11.60 1.55 2.19
N GLY A 396 -12.64 0.72 2.04
CA GLY A 396 -12.81 -0.21 0.93
C GLY A 396 -12.14 -1.58 1.11
N TYR A 397 -11.21 -1.74 2.06
CA TYR A 397 -10.57 -3.02 2.36
C TYR A 397 -11.33 -3.77 3.46
N ARG A 398 -11.35 -5.12 3.37
CA ARG A 398 -12.00 -5.98 4.38
C ARG A 398 -11.05 -6.43 5.49
N ASP A 399 -9.79 -6.63 5.15
CA ASP A 399 -8.79 -7.26 6.01
C ASP A 399 -8.07 -6.26 6.93
N TRP A 400 -7.66 -6.76 8.10
CA TRP A 400 -6.89 -6.02 9.09
C TRP A 400 -5.40 -6.26 8.91
N VAL A 401 -4.68 -5.25 8.44
CA VAL A 401 -3.21 -5.27 8.30
C VAL A 401 -2.58 -4.91 9.65
N ARG A 402 -1.64 -5.72 10.16
CA ARG A 402 -0.89 -5.39 11.38
C ARG A 402 0.25 -4.42 11.06
N LEU A 403 0.40 -3.36 11.83
CA LEU A 403 1.51 -2.43 11.69
C LEU A 403 2.81 -3.01 12.25
N ASN A 404 3.92 -2.67 11.60
CA ASN A 404 5.25 -2.92 12.16
C ASN A 404 5.52 -1.92 13.31
N PRO A 405 6.02 -2.38 14.47
CA PRO A 405 6.38 -1.50 15.57
C PRO A 405 7.33 -0.38 15.15
N ASN A 406 7.05 0.84 15.59
CA ASN A 406 7.78 2.07 15.33
C ASN A 406 7.83 2.55 13.87
N GLN A 407 7.12 1.88 12.95
CA GLN A 407 6.98 2.34 11.56
C GLN A 407 5.73 3.24 11.42
N PRO A 408 5.86 4.47 10.89
CA PRO A 408 4.70 5.32 10.63
C PRO A 408 3.88 4.85 9.44
N MET A 409 2.56 4.87 9.58
CA MET A 409 1.58 4.63 8.52
C MET A 409 0.68 5.86 8.38
N ILE A 410 0.48 6.36 7.16
CA ILE A 410 -0.44 7.49 6.90
C ILE A 410 -1.89 7.01 7.02
N LEU A 411 -2.70 7.76 7.77
CA LEU A 411 -4.15 7.56 7.86
C LEU A 411 -4.86 8.39 6.78
N VAL A 412 -5.75 7.75 6.01
CA VAL A 412 -6.66 8.43 5.08
C VAL A 412 -8.08 8.45 5.66
N PRO A 413 -8.93 9.44 5.36
CA PRO A 413 -10.33 9.46 5.83
C PRO A 413 -11.06 8.14 5.58
N GLY A 414 -11.77 7.63 6.59
CA GLY A 414 -12.40 6.32 6.61
C GLY A 414 -11.49 5.17 7.09
N THR A 415 -10.21 5.41 7.39
CA THR A 415 -9.31 4.37 7.94
C THR A 415 -9.73 4.00 9.37
N GLU A 416 -9.90 2.71 9.63
CA GLU A 416 -10.09 2.16 10.97
C GLU A 416 -8.76 1.65 11.52
N VAL A 417 -8.54 1.89 12.81
CA VAL A 417 -7.37 1.48 13.58
C VAL A 417 -7.87 0.68 14.77
N MET A 418 -7.32 -0.52 14.98
CA MET A 418 -7.66 -1.39 16.10
C MET A 418 -6.48 -1.44 17.08
N LEU A 419 -6.77 -1.09 18.33
CA LEU A 419 -5.84 -1.05 19.46
C LEU A 419 -6.32 -2.04 20.52
N GLY A 420 -5.76 -3.25 20.54
CA GLY A 420 -6.34 -4.34 21.33
C GLY A 420 -7.70 -4.73 20.77
N ASN A 421 -8.77 -4.59 21.56
CA ASN A 421 -10.15 -4.85 21.13
C ASN A 421 -10.95 -3.57 20.81
N ARG A 422 -10.37 -2.38 20.98
CA ARG A 422 -11.04 -1.10 20.67
C ARG A 422 -10.76 -0.69 19.22
N VAL A 423 -11.78 -0.26 18.50
CA VAL A 423 -11.64 0.29 17.14
C VAL A 423 -11.88 1.80 17.17
N LEU A 424 -11.05 2.53 16.43
CA LEU A 424 -11.20 3.97 16.19
C LEU A 424 -11.04 4.28 14.70
N ARG A 425 -11.90 5.14 14.18
CA ARG A 425 -12.00 5.50 12.77
C ARG A 425 -11.58 6.95 12.56
N PHE A 426 -10.69 7.19 11.61
CA PHE A 426 -10.24 8.53 11.25
C PHE A 426 -11.17 9.17 10.23
N GLU A 427 -11.72 10.34 10.55
CA GLU A 427 -12.64 11.11 9.71
C GLU A 427 -12.17 12.56 9.51
N PRO A 428 -12.63 13.26 8.45
CA PRO A 428 -12.32 14.67 8.24
C PRO A 428 -12.87 15.56 9.35
N ALA A 429 -12.20 16.69 9.61
CA ALA A 429 -12.57 17.64 10.67
C ALA A 429 -13.88 18.42 10.39
N ALA A 430 -14.36 18.38 9.14
CA ALA A 430 -15.67 18.87 8.75
C ALA A 430 -16.32 17.83 7.80
N PRO A 431 -17.63 17.57 7.92
CA PRO A 431 -18.31 16.68 6.97
C PRO A 431 -18.17 17.23 5.55
N PRO A 432 -18.08 16.37 4.51
CA PRO A 432 -18.00 16.83 3.14
C PRO A 432 -19.20 17.72 2.80
N PRO A 433 -19.00 18.82 2.05
CA PRO A 433 -20.07 19.77 1.70
C PRO A 433 -21.18 19.17 0.81
N PHE A 434 -20.95 17.97 0.31
CA PHE A 434 -21.91 17.16 -0.46
C PHE A 434 -22.05 15.83 0.28
N GLY A 435 -23.11 15.71 1.07
CA GLY A 435 -23.49 14.46 1.75
C GLY A 435 -24.43 13.62 0.89
N GLY A 436 -24.38 12.30 1.08
CA GLY A 436 -25.13 11.29 0.32
C GLY A 436 -24.29 10.04 0.14
#